data_AF-A0A2M7LI56-F1
#
_entry.id   AF-A0A2M7LI56-F1
#
_cell.length_a   1.000
_cell.length_b   1.000
_cell.length_c   1.000
_cell.angle_alpha   90.00
_cell.angle_beta   90.00
_cell.angle_gamma   90.00
#
_symmetry.space_group_name_H-M   'P 1'
#
loop_
_entity.id
_entity.type
_entity.pdbx_description
1 polymer ?
#
loop_
_entity_poly.entity_id
_entity_poly.type
_entity_poly.pdbx_seq_one_letter_code
_entity_poly.pdbx_strand_id
1 'polypeptide(L)'
;MVGGVFLLNKFSWQGEDFSIFLIDGEKVEMINISPERGMVNSYVIANMDLWIPNGMGWYPASRLGLIVKNDVKLAQRTAFYNFGFWPQVISFQNSWSDNRSLWSILGPIGWFRFRLSSDQWLWKNETLKINNLREIMPRDMSSSQIVGADIKINVVNATGKNGLGNMMADRLDWWGLMVTSVQTAEKEKESRLYVDFNLAKKNNTFEIINFLTKILGCKMVNREGGVELILGTDIEEMIKYSQTYVRSF
;
A
#
# COMPACT_ATOMS: atom_id res chain seq x y z
N MET A 1 -24.30 11.52 -10.60
CA MET A 1 -23.69 12.20 -9.43
C MET A 1 -22.20 11.88 -9.48
N VAL A 2 -21.36 12.90 -9.72
CA VAL A 2 -19.95 12.71 -10.08
C VAL A 2 -19.12 12.46 -8.82
N GLY A 3 -18.67 11.22 -8.65
CA GLY A 3 -17.70 10.86 -7.61
C GLY A 3 -16.40 11.62 -7.85
N GLY A 4 -15.93 12.34 -6.83
CA GLY A 4 -14.74 13.17 -6.93
C GLY A 4 -13.51 12.34 -7.27
N VAL A 5 -12.91 12.61 -8.43
CA VAL A 5 -11.60 12.10 -8.78
C VAL A 5 -10.59 13.11 -8.27
N PHE A 6 -9.77 12.70 -7.29
CA PHE A 6 -8.61 13.49 -6.87
C PHE A 6 -7.56 13.40 -7.97
N LEU A 7 -7.50 14.43 -8.82
CA LEU A 7 -6.53 14.57 -9.90
C LEU A 7 -5.11 14.69 -9.31
N LEU A 8 -4.26 13.69 -9.56
CA LEU A 8 -2.83 13.81 -9.37
C LEU A 8 -2.20 14.27 -10.69
N ASN A 9 -2.06 15.60 -10.85
CA ASN A 9 -1.20 16.14 -11.91
C ASN A 9 0.26 15.85 -11.58
N LYS A 10 0.78 14.72 -12.05
CA LYS A 10 2.22 14.40 -11.97
C LYS A 10 2.90 14.73 -13.30
N PHE A 11 3.93 15.56 -13.24
CA PHE A 11 4.66 16.08 -14.42
C PHE A 11 5.76 15.11 -14.92
N SER A 12 6.25 14.18 -14.08
CA SER A 12 7.29 13.21 -14.42
C SER A 12 6.79 11.76 -14.35
N TRP A 13 7.38 10.88 -15.17
CA TRP A 13 7.14 9.42 -15.20
C TRP A 13 8.38 8.63 -14.76
N GLN A 14 9.49 9.29 -14.40
CA GLN A 14 10.68 8.61 -13.90
C GLN A 14 10.46 8.18 -12.45
N GLY A 15 10.52 6.87 -12.20
CA GLY A 15 10.36 6.27 -10.88
C GLY A 15 8.94 6.28 -10.32
N GLU A 16 7.95 6.85 -11.02
CA GLU A 16 6.61 7.00 -10.48
C GLU A 16 5.62 6.03 -11.12
N ASP A 17 5.31 4.97 -10.39
CA ASP A 17 4.17 4.10 -10.68
C ASP A 17 2.85 4.81 -10.34
N PHE A 18 1.79 4.53 -11.09
CA PHE A 18 0.42 4.96 -10.77
C PHE A 18 -0.34 3.80 -10.12
N SER A 19 -0.55 3.91 -8.82
CA SER A 19 -1.33 2.96 -8.03
C SER A 19 -2.78 3.45 -7.87
N ILE A 20 -3.74 2.65 -8.31
CA ILE A 20 -5.17 2.98 -8.26
C ILE A 20 -5.88 1.89 -7.46
N PHE A 21 -6.76 2.29 -6.56
CA PHE A 21 -7.68 1.40 -5.87
C PHE A 21 -9.11 1.73 -6.28
N LEU A 22 -9.68 0.84 -7.09
CA LEU A 22 -11.03 0.97 -7.59
C LEU A 22 -11.98 0.16 -6.70
N ILE A 23 -13.05 0.81 -6.25
CA ILE A 23 -14.05 0.25 -5.35
C ILE A 23 -15.38 0.27 -6.09
N ASP A 24 -15.83 -0.91 -6.50
CA ASP A 24 -17.06 -1.10 -7.27
C ASP A 24 -17.95 -2.07 -6.52
N GLY A 25 -18.69 -1.55 -5.53
CA GLY A 25 -19.89 -2.11 -4.86
C GLY A 25 -19.84 -3.52 -4.27
N GLU A 26 -19.28 -4.49 -4.98
CA GLU A 26 -19.14 -5.91 -4.68
C GLU A 26 -17.68 -6.40 -4.81
N LYS A 27 -16.82 -5.61 -5.46
CA LYS A 27 -15.41 -5.93 -5.69
C LYS A 27 -14.50 -4.73 -5.42
N VAL A 28 -13.24 -5.03 -5.12
CA VAL A 28 -12.15 -4.07 -5.15
C VAL A 28 -11.16 -4.49 -6.22
N GLU A 29 -10.56 -3.53 -6.89
CA GLU A 29 -9.55 -3.77 -7.90
C GLU A 29 -8.33 -2.91 -7.60
N MET A 30 -7.17 -3.55 -7.54
CA MET A 30 -5.88 -2.87 -7.43
C MET A 30 -5.28 -2.80 -8.81
N ILE A 31 -4.94 -1.59 -9.25
CA ILE A 31 -4.29 -1.35 -10.53
C ILE A 31 -2.96 -0.68 -10.27
N ASN A 32 -1.91 -1.19 -10.90
CA ASN A 32 -0.60 -0.59 -10.90
C ASN A 32 -0.14 -0.40 -12.35
N ILE A 33 0.06 0.85 -12.75
CA ILE A 33 0.65 1.21 -14.03
C ILE A 33 2.09 1.59 -13.75
N SER A 34 3.04 0.81 -14.25
CA SER A 34 4.47 0.98 -14.00
C SER A 34 5.19 1.29 -15.31
N PRO A 35 5.36 2.58 -15.67
CA PRO A 35 6.03 2.94 -16.90
C PRO A 35 7.48 2.45 -16.98
N GLU A 36 8.20 2.48 -15.85
CA GLU A 36 9.60 2.03 -15.76
C GLU A 36 9.74 0.53 -16.05
N ARG A 37 8.76 -0.26 -15.63
CA ARG A 37 8.70 -1.70 -15.90
C ARG A 37 8.03 -2.03 -17.24
N GLY A 38 7.39 -1.05 -17.89
CA GLY A 38 6.56 -1.29 -19.07
C GLY A 38 5.41 -2.27 -18.80
N MET A 39 4.75 -2.13 -17.63
CA MET A 39 3.73 -3.06 -17.17
C MET A 39 2.45 -2.36 -16.72
N VAL A 40 1.33 -3.02 -16.95
CA VAL A 40 0.04 -2.68 -16.35
C VAL A 40 -0.52 -3.93 -15.69
N ASN A 41 -0.64 -3.88 -14.37
CA ASN A 41 -1.19 -4.97 -13.58
C ASN A 41 -2.54 -4.52 -13.01
N SER A 42 -3.57 -5.34 -13.21
CA SER A 42 -4.90 -5.16 -12.65
C SER A 42 -5.29 -6.47 -11.95
N TYR A 43 -5.65 -6.35 -10.68
CA TYR A 43 -6.04 -7.47 -9.86
C TYR A 43 -7.38 -7.23 -9.20
N VAL A 44 -8.36 -8.02 -9.58
CA VAL A 44 -9.72 -7.98 -9.03
C VAL A 44 -9.81 -8.91 -7.83
N ILE A 45 -10.44 -8.40 -6.78
CA ILE A 45 -10.67 -9.09 -5.54
C ILE A 45 -12.18 -8.97 -5.21
N ALA A 46 -12.86 -10.11 -5.15
CA ALA A 46 -14.29 -10.19 -4.87
C ALA A 46 -14.57 -11.09 -3.67
N ASN A 47 -15.71 -10.86 -3.00
CA ASN A 47 -16.26 -11.74 -1.95
C ASN A 47 -15.30 -12.03 -0.78
N MET A 48 -14.56 -11.02 -0.31
CA MET A 48 -13.73 -11.15 0.89
C MET A 48 -14.09 -10.12 1.95
N ASP A 49 -13.74 -10.43 3.20
CA ASP A 49 -13.75 -9.45 4.27
C ASP A 49 -12.43 -8.66 4.26
N LEU A 50 -12.55 -7.34 4.38
CA LEU A 50 -11.45 -6.40 4.49
C LEU A 50 -11.41 -5.84 5.89
N TRP A 51 -10.20 -5.73 6.42
CA TRP A 51 -9.98 -5.08 7.69
C TRP A 51 -9.91 -3.55 7.51
N ILE A 52 -10.75 -2.81 8.24
CA ILE A 52 -10.84 -1.36 8.17
C ILE A 52 -10.23 -0.72 9.43
N PRO A 53 -9.26 0.22 9.27
CA PRO A 53 -8.59 0.88 10.37
C PRO A 53 -9.46 1.77 11.26
N ASN A 54 -8.84 2.20 12.37
CA ASN A 54 -9.41 3.09 13.38
C ASN A 54 -10.55 2.42 14.18
N GLY A 55 -10.35 1.15 14.56
CA GLY A 55 -11.25 0.43 15.46
C GLY A 55 -12.54 -0.11 14.80
N MET A 56 -12.68 0.01 13.49
CA MET A 56 -13.86 -0.48 12.76
C MET A 56 -13.88 -2.03 12.66
N GLY A 57 -12.75 -2.66 12.31
CA GLY A 57 -12.63 -4.12 12.23
C GLY A 57 -12.94 -4.68 10.84
N TRP A 58 -13.37 -5.95 10.77
CA TRP A 58 -13.59 -6.68 9.51
C TRP A 58 -14.98 -6.40 8.92
N TYR A 59 -15.03 -6.11 7.62
CA TYR A 59 -16.27 -5.90 6.87
C TYR A 59 -16.21 -6.55 5.50
N PRO A 60 -17.35 -7.02 4.95
CA PRO A 60 -17.41 -7.44 3.56
C PRO A 60 -16.94 -6.33 2.63
N ALA A 61 -16.13 -6.67 1.62
CA ALA A 61 -15.64 -5.72 0.60
C ALA A 61 -16.78 -4.92 -0.05
N SER A 62 -17.98 -5.51 -0.15
CA SER A 62 -19.15 -4.84 -0.70
C SER A 62 -19.61 -3.60 0.09
N ARG A 63 -19.26 -3.51 1.38
CA ARG A 63 -19.58 -2.35 2.22
C ARG A 63 -18.50 -1.28 2.16
N LEU A 64 -17.32 -1.57 1.61
CA LEU A 64 -16.18 -0.66 1.64
C LEU A 64 -16.53 0.69 1.04
N GLY A 65 -17.18 0.69 -0.13
CA GLY A 65 -17.56 1.91 -0.83
C GLY A 65 -18.48 2.83 -0.03
N LEU A 66 -19.31 2.29 0.87
CA LEU A 66 -20.16 3.07 1.76
C LEU A 66 -19.38 3.64 2.95
N ILE A 67 -18.40 2.91 3.45
CA ILE A 67 -17.61 3.26 4.64
C ILE A 67 -16.58 4.34 4.31
N VAL A 68 -15.86 4.21 3.19
CA VAL A 68 -14.70 5.08 2.88
C VAL A 68 -15.02 6.20 1.89
N LYS A 69 -16.27 6.33 1.43
CA LYS A 69 -16.69 7.26 0.36
C LYS A 69 -16.20 8.70 0.56
N ASN A 70 -16.21 9.15 1.81
CA ASN A 70 -15.88 10.52 2.20
C ASN A 70 -14.52 10.62 2.93
N ASP A 71 -13.77 9.52 3.02
CA ASP A 71 -12.47 9.46 3.70
C ASP A 71 -11.44 8.70 2.85
N VAL A 72 -10.78 9.44 1.97
CA VAL A 72 -9.72 8.93 1.09
C VAL A 72 -8.56 8.31 1.89
N LYS A 73 -8.22 8.88 3.05
CA LYS A 73 -7.12 8.36 3.87
C LYS A 73 -7.49 7.01 4.48
N LEU A 74 -8.75 6.84 4.89
CA LEU A 74 -9.25 5.54 5.35
C LEU A 74 -9.21 4.50 4.23
N ALA A 75 -9.59 4.88 3.00
CA ALA A 75 -9.48 3.99 1.83
C ALA A 75 -8.03 3.56 1.56
N GLN A 76 -7.09 4.52 1.55
CA GLN A 76 -5.66 4.25 1.35
C GLN A 76 -5.09 3.33 2.43
N ARG A 77 -5.39 3.62 3.71
CA ARG A 77 -4.97 2.76 4.82
C ARG A 77 -5.59 1.37 4.70
N THR A 78 -6.87 1.27 4.37
CA THR A 78 -7.54 -0.03 4.16
C THR A 78 -6.82 -0.84 3.09
N ALA A 79 -6.48 -0.23 1.94
CA ALA A 79 -5.71 -0.89 0.90
C ALA A 79 -4.33 -1.36 1.42
N PHE A 80 -3.62 -0.52 2.18
CA PHE A 80 -2.30 -0.87 2.71
C PHE A 80 -2.33 -2.00 3.73
N TYR A 81 -3.25 -1.98 4.69
CA TYR A 81 -3.27 -3.03 5.73
C TYR A 81 -3.72 -4.39 5.20
N ASN A 82 -4.62 -4.40 4.21
CA ASN A 82 -5.05 -5.65 3.59
C ASN A 82 -4.05 -6.17 2.56
N PHE A 83 -3.39 -5.27 1.81
CA PHE A 83 -2.65 -5.65 0.60
C PHE A 83 -1.24 -5.08 0.50
N GLY A 84 -0.72 -4.33 1.48
CA GLY A 84 0.58 -3.66 1.35
C GLY A 84 0.63 -2.66 0.19
N PHE A 85 -0.53 -2.26 -0.32
CA PHE A 85 -0.69 -1.43 -1.49
C PHE A 85 -1.12 -0.02 -1.06
N TRP A 86 -0.34 1.00 -1.42
CA TRP A 86 -0.69 2.39 -1.13
C TRP A 86 -1.16 3.11 -2.41
N PRO A 87 -2.48 3.24 -2.63
CA PRO A 87 -3.01 3.86 -3.84
C PRO A 87 -2.83 5.38 -3.84
N GLN A 88 -2.39 5.89 -4.98
CA GLN A 88 -2.37 7.30 -5.33
C GLN A 88 -3.79 7.81 -5.65
N VAL A 89 -4.60 7.00 -6.33
CA VAL A 89 -5.97 7.35 -6.72
C VAL A 89 -6.96 6.36 -6.13
N ILE A 90 -8.04 6.87 -5.53
CA ILE A 90 -9.22 6.08 -5.16
C ILE A 90 -10.31 6.36 -6.18
N SER A 91 -10.82 5.32 -6.83
CA SER A 91 -11.88 5.44 -7.82
C SER A 91 -13.13 4.68 -7.38
N PHE A 92 -14.30 5.28 -7.59
CA PHE A 92 -15.60 4.65 -7.37
C PHE A 92 -16.35 4.45 -8.71
N GLN A 93 -15.60 4.43 -9.81
CA GLN A 93 -16.13 4.21 -11.16
C GLN A 93 -16.16 2.70 -11.45
N ASN A 94 -17.04 2.27 -12.35
CA ASN A 94 -17.20 0.86 -12.72
C ASN A 94 -16.06 0.33 -13.62
N SER A 95 -15.24 1.23 -14.16
CA SER A 95 -14.13 0.93 -15.07
C SER A 95 -13.01 1.95 -14.87
N TRP A 96 -11.76 1.49 -15.00
CA TRP A 96 -10.57 2.35 -15.01
C TRP A 96 -9.94 2.46 -16.40
N SER A 97 -10.20 1.51 -17.31
CA SER A 97 -9.44 1.32 -18.55
C SER A 97 -10.02 2.04 -19.77
N ASP A 98 -11.25 2.56 -19.70
CA ASP A 98 -11.79 3.38 -20.78
C ASP A 98 -11.13 4.77 -20.83
N ASN A 99 -11.14 5.39 -22.01
CA ASN A 99 -10.42 6.65 -22.23
C ASN A 99 -10.87 7.77 -21.28
N ARG A 100 -12.16 7.84 -20.92
CA ARG A 100 -12.66 8.90 -20.04
C ARG A 100 -12.18 8.70 -18.61
N SER A 101 -12.23 7.46 -18.13
CA SER A 101 -11.70 7.10 -16.81
C SER A 101 -10.19 7.27 -16.72
N LEU A 102 -9.43 6.78 -17.70
CA LEU A 102 -7.98 6.96 -17.76
C LEU A 102 -7.60 8.45 -17.80
N TRP A 103 -8.29 9.27 -18.60
CA TRP A 103 -8.07 10.72 -18.60
C TRP A 103 -8.31 11.30 -17.20
N SER A 104 -9.43 10.95 -16.57
CA SER A 104 -9.76 11.47 -15.25
C SER A 104 -8.74 11.04 -14.18
N ILE A 105 -8.18 9.84 -14.28
CA ILE A 105 -7.27 9.25 -13.29
C ILE A 105 -5.84 9.77 -13.49
N LEU A 106 -5.34 9.73 -14.73
CA LEU A 106 -3.95 10.06 -15.07
C LEU A 106 -3.75 11.56 -15.38
N GLY A 107 -4.85 12.30 -15.54
CA GLY A 107 -4.82 13.65 -16.10
C GLY A 107 -4.51 13.64 -17.61
N PRO A 108 -4.65 14.79 -18.29
CA PRO A 108 -4.50 14.87 -19.75
C PRO A 108 -3.08 14.49 -20.23
N ILE A 109 -2.04 14.92 -19.50
CA ILE A 109 -0.65 14.64 -19.85
C ILE A 109 -0.31 13.16 -19.63
N GLY A 110 -0.68 12.62 -18.47
CA GLY A 110 -0.45 11.21 -18.15
C GLY A 110 -1.21 10.28 -19.10
N TRP A 111 -2.47 10.61 -19.42
CA TRP A 111 -3.26 9.88 -20.39
C TRP A 111 -2.63 9.87 -21.79
N PHE A 112 -2.18 11.03 -22.28
CA PHE A 112 -1.55 11.11 -23.60
C PHE A 112 -0.27 10.28 -23.66
N ARG A 113 0.60 10.37 -22.65
CA ARG A 113 1.81 9.55 -22.55
C ARG A 113 1.50 8.06 -22.48
N PHE A 114 0.53 7.67 -21.64
CA PHE A 114 0.06 6.29 -21.55
C PHE A 114 -0.36 5.77 -22.93
N ARG A 115 -1.12 6.56 -23.68
CA ARG A 115 -1.58 6.18 -25.02
C ARG A 115 -0.47 5.98 -26.04
N LEU A 116 0.64 6.70 -25.92
CA LEU A 116 1.77 6.58 -26.84
C LEU A 116 2.68 5.39 -26.54
N SER A 117 2.70 4.91 -25.29
CA SER A 117 3.67 3.89 -24.85
C SER A 117 3.05 2.54 -24.50
N SER A 118 1.76 2.50 -24.14
CA SER A 118 1.12 1.31 -23.57
C SER A 118 0.93 0.13 -24.53
N ASP A 119 0.99 0.36 -25.85
CA ASP A 119 0.87 -0.70 -26.86
C ASP A 119 2.01 -1.73 -26.77
N GLN A 120 3.17 -1.35 -26.22
CA GLN A 120 4.33 -2.23 -26.04
C GLN A 120 4.44 -2.81 -24.62
N TRP A 121 3.50 -2.47 -23.74
CA TRP A 121 3.57 -2.88 -22.34
C TRP A 121 2.98 -4.26 -22.12
N LEU A 122 3.43 -4.93 -21.06
CA LEU A 122 2.84 -6.17 -20.61
C LEU A 122 1.56 -5.86 -19.82
N TRP A 123 0.44 -6.48 -20.21
CA TRP A 123 -0.84 -6.35 -19.53
C TRP A 123 -1.17 -7.63 -18.78
N LYS A 124 -1.38 -7.51 -17.46
CA LYS A 124 -1.92 -8.58 -16.61
C LYS A 124 -3.24 -8.15 -16.03
N ASN A 125 -4.30 -8.93 -16.26
CA ASN A 125 -5.61 -8.73 -15.66
C ASN A 125 -6.10 -10.07 -15.12
N GLU A 126 -6.10 -10.20 -13.80
CA GLU A 126 -6.45 -11.47 -13.15
C GLU A 126 -7.37 -11.24 -11.96
N THR A 127 -8.21 -12.24 -11.67
CA THR A 127 -8.93 -12.30 -10.40
C THR A 127 -8.06 -13.03 -9.38
N LEU A 128 -7.65 -12.32 -8.33
CA LEU A 128 -6.77 -12.89 -7.32
C LEU A 128 -7.51 -13.85 -6.39
N LYS A 129 -6.91 -15.02 -6.20
CA LYS A 129 -7.18 -15.88 -5.04
C LYS A 129 -6.23 -15.49 -3.92
N ILE A 130 -6.73 -15.47 -2.68
CA ILE A 130 -5.98 -15.05 -1.47
C ILE A 130 -4.62 -15.74 -1.35
N ASN A 131 -4.52 -17.00 -1.79
CA ASN A 131 -3.33 -17.83 -1.62
C ASN A 131 -2.10 -17.33 -2.41
N ASN A 132 -2.29 -16.53 -3.47
CA ASN A 132 -1.18 -16.09 -4.34
C ASN A 132 -0.70 -14.67 -4.04
N LEU A 133 -1.31 -13.98 -3.07
CA LEU A 133 -0.98 -12.59 -2.74
C LEU A 133 0.50 -12.41 -2.39
N ARG A 134 1.11 -13.39 -1.73
CA ARG A 134 2.52 -13.33 -1.30
C ARG A 134 3.51 -13.24 -2.45
N GLU A 135 3.22 -13.89 -3.57
CA GLU A 135 4.10 -13.88 -4.74
C GLU A 135 3.79 -12.66 -5.63
N ILE A 136 2.50 -12.38 -5.80
CA ILE A 136 2.03 -11.40 -6.78
C ILE A 136 2.26 -9.98 -6.27
N MET A 137 1.98 -9.70 -4.99
CA MET A 137 1.99 -8.32 -4.48
C MET A 137 3.40 -7.69 -4.53
N PRO A 138 4.48 -8.32 -4.01
CA PRO A 138 5.83 -7.76 -4.12
C PRO A 138 6.30 -7.62 -5.57
N ARG A 139 5.91 -8.52 -6.46
CA ARG A 139 6.40 -8.54 -7.84
C ARG A 139 5.70 -7.53 -8.74
N ASP A 140 4.37 -7.52 -8.69
CA ASP A 140 3.51 -6.84 -9.66
C ASP A 140 2.93 -5.52 -9.10
N MET A 141 2.82 -5.37 -7.78
CA MET A 141 2.13 -4.26 -7.12
C MET A 141 3.02 -3.35 -6.24
N SER A 142 4.27 -3.75 -5.95
CA SER A 142 5.24 -2.91 -5.26
C SER A 142 5.62 -1.69 -6.09
N SER A 143 6.05 -0.59 -5.45
CA SER A 143 6.48 0.62 -6.18
C SER A 143 7.89 0.44 -6.74
N SER A 144 8.08 0.69 -8.04
CA SER A 144 9.40 0.63 -8.70
C SER A 144 10.45 1.47 -7.95
N GLN A 145 10.10 2.67 -7.48
CA GLN A 145 10.98 3.54 -6.69
C GLN A 145 11.43 2.91 -5.38
N ILE A 146 10.53 2.22 -4.68
CA ILE A 146 10.81 1.64 -3.36
C ILE A 146 11.70 0.42 -3.52
N VAL A 147 11.38 -0.44 -4.50
CA VAL A 147 12.20 -1.61 -4.84
C VAL A 147 13.60 -1.18 -5.26
N GLY A 148 13.71 -0.17 -6.15
CA GLY A 148 15.00 0.35 -6.60
C GLY A 148 15.85 1.00 -5.50
N ALA A 149 15.21 1.45 -4.41
CA ALA A 149 15.90 2.05 -3.27
C ALA A 149 16.52 1.01 -2.30
N ASP A 150 16.18 -0.28 -2.42
CA ASP A 150 16.69 -1.39 -1.59
C ASP A 150 16.70 -1.08 -0.07
N ILE A 151 15.58 -0.52 0.43
CA ILE A 151 15.47 -0.12 1.83
C ILE A 151 15.25 -1.36 2.70
N LYS A 152 16.22 -1.61 3.58
CA LYS A 152 16.15 -2.69 4.58
C LYS A 152 15.53 -2.20 5.87
N ILE A 153 14.58 -2.97 6.42
CA ILE A 153 13.85 -2.61 7.64
C ILE A 153 13.74 -3.80 8.61
N ASN A 154 14.02 -3.54 9.88
CA ASN A 154 13.72 -4.46 10.98
C ASN A 154 12.35 -4.12 11.59
N VAL A 155 11.54 -5.12 11.88
CA VAL A 155 10.24 -4.95 12.54
C VAL A 155 10.31 -5.51 13.95
N VAL A 156 9.97 -4.70 14.95
CA VAL A 156 9.92 -5.10 16.34
C VAL A 156 8.49 -4.99 16.84
N ASN A 157 7.92 -6.12 17.23
CA ASN A 157 6.59 -6.20 17.78
C ASN A 157 6.62 -5.96 19.30
N ALA A 158 6.28 -4.73 19.70
CA ALA A 158 6.18 -4.29 21.09
C ALA A 158 4.71 -4.14 21.54
N THR A 159 3.77 -4.81 20.88
CA THR A 159 2.33 -4.72 21.22
C THR A 159 1.89 -5.73 22.29
N GLY A 160 2.61 -6.85 22.39
CA GLY A 160 2.17 -8.01 23.15
C GLY A 160 1.12 -8.87 22.45
N LYS A 161 0.79 -8.59 21.18
CA LYS A 161 -0.09 -9.44 20.35
C LYS A 161 0.70 -10.30 19.38
N ASN A 162 0.41 -11.60 19.40
CA ASN A 162 0.99 -12.54 18.46
C ASN A 162 0.48 -12.26 17.03
N GLY A 163 1.36 -12.40 16.04
CA GLY A 163 1.01 -12.32 14.61
C GLY A 163 1.06 -10.91 14.00
N LEU A 164 0.90 -9.84 14.77
CA LEU A 164 0.91 -8.46 14.24
C LEU A 164 2.25 -8.07 13.59
N GLY A 165 3.38 -8.40 14.22
CA GLY A 165 4.70 -8.15 13.62
C GLY A 165 4.88 -8.80 12.26
N ASN A 166 4.48 -10.07 12.13
CA ASN A 166 4.53 -10.81 10.86
C ASN A 166 3.54 -10.26 9.82
N MET A 167 2.34 -9.87 10.26
CA MET A 167 1.37 -9.25 9.36
C MET A 167 1.94 -7.96 8.75
N MET A 168 2.50 -7.09 9.61
CA MET A 168 3.10 -5.83 9.16
C MET A 168 4.31 -6.08 8.25
N ALA A 169 5.17 -7.03 8.60
CA ALA A 169 6.30 -7.43 7.77
C ALA A 169 5.86 -7.83 6.36
N ASP A 170 4.86 -8.70 6.24
CA ASP A 170 4.30 -9.09 4.94
C ASP A 170 3.80 -7.84 4.17
N ARG A 171 3.18 -6.83 4.82
CA ARG A 171 2.65 -5.64 4.11
C ARG A 171 3.74 -4.67 3.67
N LEU A 172 4.78 -4.52 4.48
CA LEU A 172 5.97 -3.73 4.13
C LEU A 172 6.74 -4.36 2.97
N ASP A 173 6.85 -5.69 2.97
CA ASP A 173 7.45 -6.48 1.89
C ASP A 173 6.65 -6.33 0.58
N TRP A 174 5.33 -6.48 0.66
CA TRP A 174 4.43 -6.29 -0.50
C TRP A 174 4.49 -4.86 -1.06
N TRP A 175 4.75 -3.87 -0.20
CA TRP A 175 4.94 -2.48 -0.62
C TRP A 175 6.28 -2.26 -1.35
N GLY A 176 7.26 -3.15 -1.14
CA GLY A 176 8.57 -3.16 -1.79
C GLY A 176 9.77 -2.98 -0.86
N LEU A 177 9.58 -2.95 0.47
CA LEU A 177 10.69 -2.86 1.44
C LEU A 177 11.29 -4.24 1.73
N MET A 178 12.60 -4.33 1.89
CA MET A 178 13.24 -5.57 2.31
C MET A 178 13.14 -5.72 3.83
N VAL A 179 12.20 -6.54 4.32
CA VAL A 179 12.11 -6.83 5.76
C VAL A 179 13.19 -7.84 6.16
N THR A 180 14.17 -7.41 6.96
CA THR A 180 15.34 -8.22 7.32
C THR A 180 15.13 -9.07 8.57
N SER A 181 14.31 -8.62 9.51
CA SER A 181 13.96 -9.41 10.69
C SER A 181 12.63 -8.98 11.29
N VAL A 182 11.99 -9.92 11.99
CA VAL A 182 10.81 -9.68 12.83
C VAL A 182 11.13 -10.17 14.24
N GLN A 183 11.11 -9.27 15.21
CA GLN A 183 11.42 -9.57 16.61
C GLN A 183 10.22 -9.25 17.50
N THR A 184 10.21 -9.78 18.71
CA THR A 184 9.25 -9.41 19.76
C THR A 184 10.02 -8.75 20.90
N ALA A 185 9.50 -7.65 21.41
CA ALA A 185 10.11 -6.91 22.51
C ALA A 185 9.10 -6.68 23.64
N GLU A 186 9.56 -6.04 24.71
CA GLU A 186 8.69 -5.58 25.78
C GLU A 186 7.63 -4.61 25.26
N LYS A 187 6.51 -4.54 25.99
CA LYS A 187 5.34 -3.79 25.54
C LYS A 187 5.62 -2.28 25.57
N GLU A 188 5.48 -1.63 24.41
CA GLU A 188 5.61 -0.18 24.26
C GLU A 188 4.27 0.45 23.89
N LYS A 189 4.03 1.68 24.38
CA LYS A 189 2.78 2.40 24.12
C LYS A 189 2.73 2.99 22.70
N GLU A 190 3.83 3.59 22.27
CA GLU A 190 3.90 4.38 21.03
C GLU A 190 4.69 3.64 19.94
N SER A 191 4.18 3.66 18.72
CA SER A 191 4.91 3.20 17.55
C SER A 191 5.94 4.22 17.08
N ARG A 192 7.12 3.74 16.70
CA ARG A 192 8.25 4.59 16.27
C ARG A 192 9.00 3.99 15.10
N LEU A 193 9.50 4.86 14.23
CA LEU A 193 10.41 4.49 13.16
C LEU A 193 11.79 5.10 13.46
N TYR A 194 12.72 4.27 13.89
CA TYR A 194 14.12 4.64 14.06
C TYR A 194 14.83 4.61 12.72
N VAL A 195 15.56 5.68 12.42
CA VAL A 195 16.21 5.87 11.12
C VAL A 195 17.55 6.57 11.33
N ASP A 196 18.60 6.09 10.69
CA ASP A 196 19.84 6.85 10.55
C ASP A 196 19.64 7.94 9.48
N PHE A 197 19.46 9.19 9.91
CA PHE A 197 19.15 10.29 9.00
C PHE A 197 20.31 10.59 8.03
N ASN A 198 21.55 10.38 8.45
CA ASN A 198 22.71 10.65 7.60
C ASN A 198 22.79 9.61 6.49
N LEU A 199 22.62 8.33 6.83
CA LEU A 199 22.60 7.25 5.87
C LEU A 199 21.42 7.36 4.90
N ALA A 200 20.21 7.65 5.43
CA ALA A 200 19.00 7.80 4.61
C ALA A 200 19.10 8.96 3.62
N LYS A 201 19.72 10.09 4.01
CA LYS A 201 19.97 11.21 3.08
C LYS A 201 21.03 10.87 2.05
N LYS A 202 22.14 10.24 2.46
CA LYS A 202 23.21 9.81 1.54
C LYS A 202 22.69 8.86 0.46
N ASN A 203 21.75 7.98 0.81
CA ASN A 203 21.17 7.00 -0.11
C ASN A 203 19.90 7.51 -0.82
N ASN A 204 19.50 8.78 -0.62
CA ASN A 204 18.26 9.36 -1.16
C ASN A 204 16.97 8.62 -0.77
N THR A 205 16.96 7.92 0.37
CA THR A 205 15.79 7.13 0.84
C THR A 205 14.97 7.85 1.90
N PHE A 206 15.45 9.00 2.39
CA PHE A 206 14.82 9.74 3.49
C PHE A 206 13.34 10.07 3.24
N GLU A 207 12.97 10.52 2.03
CA GLU A 207 11.58 10.88 1.72
C GLU A 207 10.65 9.66 1.66
N ILE A 208 11.13 8.51 1.18
CA ILE A 208 10.37 7.25 1.17
C ILE A 208 10.10 6.81 2.61
N ILE A 209 11.14 6.86 3.46
CA ILE A 209 11.06 6.50 4.88
C ILE A 209 10.15 7.47 5.63
N ASN A 210 10.25 8.77 5.37
CA ASN A 210 9.37 9.79 5.92
C ASN A 210 7.91 9.55 5.49
N PHE A 211 7.68 9.14 4.24
CA PHE A 211 6.35 8.81 3.76
C PHE A 211 5.75 7.59 4.49
N LEU A 212 6.57 6.56 4.77
CA LEU A 212 6.14 5.40 5.56
C LEU A 212 5.59 5.81 6.94
N THR A 213 6.17 6.81 7.60
CA THR A 213 5.66 7.29 8.90
C THR A 213 4.24 7.84 8.80
N LYS A 214 3.86 8.43 7.66
CA LYS A 214 2.51 8.95 7.40
C LYS A 214 1.50 7.83 7.16
N ILE A 215 1.94 6.75 6.49
CA ILE A 215 1.13 5.53 6.29
C ILE A 215 0.80 4.90 7.64
N LEU A 216 1.83 4.69 8.46
CA LEU A 216 1.73 3.99 9.74
C LEU A 216 1.20 4.87 10.88
N GLY A 217 1.29 6.20 10.74
CA GLY A 217 0.90 7.13 11.80
C GLY A 217 1.88 7.17 12.98
N CYS A 218 3.16 6.85 12.76
CA CYS A 218 4.19 6.77 13.80
C CYS A 218 5.16 7.97 13.77
N LYS A 219 5.91 8.17 14.85
CA LYS A 219 6.95 9.21 14.92
C LYS A 219 8.28 8.67 14.37
N MET A 220 8.98 9.49 13.57
CA MET A 220 10.34 9.19 13.13
C MET A 220 11.36 9.70 14.15
N VAL A 221 12.36 8.88 14.48
CA VAL A 221 13.41 9.22 15.46
C VAL A 221 14.78 8.91 14.87
N ASN A 222 15.72 9.85 15.00
CA ASN A 222 17.08 9.64 14.52
C ASN A 222 17.81 8.63 15.43
N ARG A 223 18.37 7.57 14.84
CA ARG A 223 19.18 6.57 15.54
C ARG A 223 20.13 5.90 14.54
N GLU A 224 21.39 5.73 14.92
CA GLU A 224 22.36 4.97 14.12
C GLU A 224 21.95 3.50 14.00
N GLY A 225 22.26 2.85 12.88
CA GLY A 225 22.03 1.41 12.70
C GLY A 225 20.96 1.02 11.67
N GLY A 226 20.52 1.95 10.82
CA GLY A 226 19.60 1.66 9.70
C GLY A 226 18.15 2.04 10.00
N VAL A 227 17.19 1.25 9.50
CA VAL A 227 15.75 1.49 9.68
C VAL A 227 15.13 0.40 10.55
N GLU A 228 14.46 0.79 11.63
CA GLU A 228 13.80 -0.11 12.56
C GLU A 228 12.42 0.43 12.94
N LEU A 229 11.38 -0.38 12.73
CA LEU A 229 9.99 -0.07 13.07
C LEU A 229 9.62 -0.77 14.37
N ILE A 230 9.37 0.00 15.42
CA ILE A 230 8.76 -0.47 16.66
C ILE A 230 7.25 -0.31 16.55
N LEU A 231 6.52 -1.42 16.68
CA LEU A 231 5.07 -1.48 16.73
C LEU A 231 4.61 -1.40 18.19
N GLY A 232 4.08 -0.25 18.60
CA GLY A 232 3.49 -0.01 19.91
C GLY A 232 2.01 -0.36 19.97
N THR A 233 1.42 -0.31 21.17
CA THR A 233 -0.01 -0.63 21.36
C THR A 233 -0.96 0.31 20.64
N ASP A 234 -0.53 1.53 20.33
CA ASP A 234 -1.29 2.47 19.51
C ASP A 234 -1.64 1.90 18.11
N ILE A 235 -0.73 1.12 17.51
CA ILE A 235 -1.02 0.44 16.23
C ILE A 235 -1.98 -0.73 16.42
N GLU A 236 -1.94 -1.42 17.56
CA GLU A 236 -2.89 -2.46 17.92
C GLU A 236 -4.29 -1.87 18.15
N GLU A 237 -4.39 -0.73 18.83
CA GLU A 237 -5.67 -0.04 19.01
C GLU A 237 -6.26 0.41 17.68
N MET A 238 -5.40 0.84 16.75
CA MET A 238 -5.83 1.10 15.37
C MET A 238 -6.28 -0.19 14.67
N ILE A 239 -5.61 -1.32 14.94
CA ILE A 239 -5.84 -2.65 14.36
C ILE A 239 -6.50 -3.62 15.33
N LYS A 240 -7.84 -3.56 15.45
CA LYS A 240 -8.59 -4.53 16.25
C LYS A 240 -8.56 -5.91 15.59
N TYR A 241 -7.64 -6.76 16.04
CA TYR A 241 -7.50 -8.14 15.58
C TYR A 241 -8.56 -9.05 16.19
N SER A 242 -9.20 -9.87 15.37
CA SER A 242 -9.70 -11.17 15.82
C SER A 242 -8.48 -12.06 16.09
N GLN A 243 -8.50 -12.85 17.16
CA GLN A 243 -7.33 -13.46 17.82
C GLN A 243 -6.49 -14.47 17.00
N THR A 244 -6.63 -14.53 15.67
CA THR A 244 -6.14 -15.62 14.82
C THR A 244 -5.54 -15.15 13.50
N TYR A 245 -4.60 -14.19 13.50
CA TYR A 245 -3.67 -14.08 12.37
C TYR A 245 -2.55 -15.10 12.54
N VAL A 246 -2.76 -16.29 11.98
CA VAL A 246 -1.72 -17.31 11.84
C VAL A 246 -1.17 -17.21 10.42
N ARG A 247 0.15 -17.12 10.29
CA ARG A 247 0.84 -17.22 9.00
C ARG A 247 0.53 -18.61 8.42
N SER A 248 -0.44 -18.73 7.53
CA SER A 248 -0.66 -19.98 6.80
C SER A 248 0.49 -20.13 5.79
N PHE A 249 1.28 -21.19 5.98
CA PHE A 249 2.33 -21.64 5.06
C PHE A 249 1.72 -22.32 3.85
#